data_AF-A0A6F9D661-F1
#
_entry.id   AF-A0A6F9D661-F1
#
_cell.length_a   1.000
_cell.length_b   1.000
_cell.length_c   1.000
_cell.angle_alpha   90.00
_cell.angle_beta   90.00
_cell.angle_gamma   90.00
#
_symmetry.space_group_name_H-M   'P 1'
#
loop_
_entity.id
_entity.type
_entity.pdbx_description
1 polymer ?
#
loop_
_entity_poly.entity_id
_entity_poly.type
_entity_poly.pdbx_seq_one_letter_code
_entity_poly.pdbx_strand_id
1 'polypeptide(L)'
;MGGLPVNETTIAEVLKESGYYTGMIGKWHLGMSHDFHPSSRGFDYYYGLPYSNDMGCVDVPTYNRPECKECPTQVFNRKSTDTAEPIGK
;
A
#
# COMPACT_ATOMS: atom_id res chain seq x y z
N MET A 1 -22.55 11.10 0.78
CA MET A 1 -21.81 9.82 0.70
C MET A 1 -20.45 10.05 1.34
N GLY A 2 -20.21 9.52 2.54
CA GLY A 2 -19.01 9.81 3.34
C GLY A 2 -17.81 8.95 2.93
N GLY A 3 -16.62 9.42 3.28
CA GLY A 3 -15.34 8.75 3.09
C GLY A 3 -14.26 9.44 3.92
N LEU A 4 -13.03 8.93 3.90
CA LEU A 4 -11.88 9.58 4.54
C LEU A 4 -11.73 11.00 3.94
N PRO A 5 -11.79 12.07 4.75
CA PRO A 5 -11.64 13.41 4.22
C PRO A 5 -10.34 13.53 3.42
N VAL A 6 -10.41 14.11 2.23
CA VAL A 6 -9.26 14.16 1.31
C VAL A 6 -8.06 14.92 1.88
N ASN A 7 -8.29 15.77 2.88
CA ASN A 7 -7.26 16.53 3.59
C ASN A 7 -6.56 15.75 4.73
N GLU A 8 -7.02 14.54 5.05
CA GLU A 8 -6.29 13.67 5.99
C GLU A 8 -5.06 13.08 5.31
N THR A 9 -3.96 12.93 6.03
CA THR A 9 -2.75 12.29 5.52
C THR A 9 -2.70 10.84 5.98
N THR A 10 -2.54 9.92 5.03
CA THR A 10 -2.36 8.50 5.28
C THR A 10 -0.89 8.13 5.47
N ILE A 11 -0.64 7.01 6.14
CA ILE A 11 0.72 6.46 6.26
C ILE A 11 1.32 6.12 4.88
N ALA A 12 0.49 5.75 3.91
CA ALA A 12 0.95 5.44 2.57
C ALA A 12 1.51 6.67 1.86
N GLU A 13 0.87 7.85 2.02
CA GLU A 13 1.38 9.12 1.48
C GLU A 13 2.73 9.49 2.11
N VAL A 14 2.86 9.39 3.43
CA VAL A 14 4.11 9.70 4.15
C VAL A 14 5.26 8.76 3.73
N LEU A 15 4.99 7.46 3.63
CA LEU A 15 5.99 6.49 3.21
C LEU A 15 6.39 6.68 1.74
N LYS A 16 5.44 7.05 0.88
CA LYS A 16 5.69 7.30 -0.53
C LYS A 16 6.60 8.52 -0.75
N GLU A 17 6.46 9.57 0.06
CA GLU A 17 7.41 10.69 0.08
C GLU A 17 8.83 10.25 0.43
N SER A 18 8.97 9.19 1.23
CA SER A 18 10.26 8.57 1.57
C SER A 18 10.75 7.54 0.55
N GLY A 19 10.10 7.42 -0.61
CA GLY A 19 10.49 6.51 -1.70
C GLY A 19 10.03 5.06 -1.54
N TYR A 20 9.12 4.78 -0.62
CA TYR A 20 8.53 3.44 -0.48
C TYR A 20 7.52 3.17 -1.60
N TYR A 21 7.49 1.92 -2.05
CA TYR A 21 6.40 1.39 -2.84
C TYR A 21 5.35 0.81 -1.90
N THR A 22 4.14 1.35 -1.92
CA THR A 22 3.12 1.08 -0.91
C THR A 22 2.04 0.14 -1.45
N GLY A 23 1.56 -0.77 -0.60
CA GLY A 23 0.53 -1.74 -0.98
C GLY A 23 -0.46 -1.99 0.13
N MET A 24 -1.73 -2.10 -0.22
CA MET A 24 -2.82 -2.46 0.69
C MET A 24 -3.49 -3.74 0.21
N ILE A 25 -3.64 -4.71 1.11
CA ILE A 25 -4.35 -5.96 0.85
C ILE A 25 -5.46 -6.11 1.89
N GLY A 26 -6.69 -6.31 1.42
CA GLY A 26 -7.86 -6.51 2.27
C GLY A 26 -8.85 -5.36 2.26
N LYS A 27 -9.59 -5.21 3.36
CA LYS A 27 -10.73 -4.30 3.45
C LYS A 27 -10.29 -2.85 3.61
N TRP A 28 -10.86 -1.95 2.81
CA TRP A 28 -10.64 -0.51 2.93
C TRP A 28 -11.64 0.17 3.87
N HIS A 29 -12.92 0.20 3.49
CA HIS A 29 -14.03 0.72 4.30
C HIS A 29 -13.96 2.22 4.66
N LEU A 30 -13.28 3.02 3.84
CA LEU A 30 -13.16 4.47 4.03
C LEU A 30 -13.71 5.27 2.83
N GLY A 31 -14.66 4.68 2.11
CA GLY A 31 -15.32 5.29 0.95
C GLY A 31 -15.06 4.50 -0.34
N MET A 32 -16.03 4.58 -1.25
CA MET A 32 -16.02 3.83 -2.52
C MET A 32 -15.78 4.72 -3.75
N SER A 33 -16.05 6.02 -3.65
CA SER A 33 -15.80 6.92 -4.78
C SER A 33 -14.29 7.06 -5.05
N HIS A 34 -13.97 7.46 -6.27
CA HIS A 34 -12.61 7.57 -6.77
C HIS A 34 -11.66 8.31 -5.80
N ASP A 35 -12.11 9.43 -5.24
CA ASP A 35 -11.28 10.27 -4.35
C ASP A 35 -10.97 9.60 -3.00
N PHE A 36 -11.80 8.65 -2.59
CA PHE A 36 -11.62 7.90 -1.35
C PHE A 36 -10.98 6.54 -1.58
N HIS A 37 -10.77 6.11 -2.83
CA HIS A 37 -10.20 4.81 -3.15
C HIS A 37 -8.74 4.72 -2.67
N PRO A 38 -8.23 3.56 -2.18
CA PRO A 38 -6.87 3.42 -1.66
C PRO A 38 -5.77 3.94 -2.61
N SER A 39 -5.95 3.76 -3.92
CA SER A 39 -5.00 4.27 -4.92
C SER A 39 -4.91 5.80 -4.99
N SER A 40 -5.98 6.50 -4.61
CA SER A 40 -6.03 7.96 -4.50
C SER A 40 -5.55 8.46 -3.14
N ARG A 41 -5.26 7.54 -2.21
CA ARG A 41 -4.88 7.79 -0.81
C ARG A 41 -3.48 7.23 -0.52
N GLY A 42 -2.58 7.32 -1.49
CA GLY A 42 -1.16 7.01 -1.33
C GLY A 42 -0.72 5.57 -1.57
N PHE A 43 -1.64 4.60 -1.71
CA PHE A 43 -1.26 3.22 -2.00
C PHE A 43 -0.98 3.01 -3.49
N ASP A 44 0.19 2.51 -3.85
CA ASP A 44 0.46 2.13 -5.23
C ASP A 44 -0.35 0.87 -5.61
N TYR A 45 -0.30 -0.16 -4.76
CA TYR A 45 -1.02 -1.41 -5.00
C TYR A 45 -2.25 -1.55 -4.10
N TYR A 46 -3.37 -2.01 -4.66
CA TYR A 46 -4.54 -2.39 -3.88
C TYR A 46 -5.16 -3.70 -4.39
N TYR A 47 -5.40 -4.62 -3.45
CA TYR A 47 -6.21 -5.82 -3.68
C TYR A 47 -7.13 -6.08 -2.50
N GLY A 48 -8.43 -5.89 -2.70
CA GLY A 48 -9.40 -6.22 -1.68
C GLY A 48 -10.77 -5.62 -1.92
N LEU A 49 -11.48 -5.39 -0.82
CA LEU A 49 -12.88 -4.96 -0.84
C LEU A 49 -13.03 -3.54 -0.30
N PRO A 50 -13.73 -2.66 -1.02
CA PRO A 50 -13.89 -1.27 -0.59
C PRO A 50 -14.76 -1.13 0.67
N TYR A 51 -15.46 -2.18 1.09
CA TYR A 51 -16.39 -2.22 2.23
C TYR A 51 -16.46 -3.64 2.86
N SER A 52 -17.26 -3.80 3.91
CA SER A 52 -17.44 -5.09 4.61
C SER A 52 -18.27 -6.09 3.79
N ASN A 53 -17.99 -7.38 3.95
CA ASN A 53 -18.61 -8.48 3.19
C ASN A 53 -20.12 -8.65 3.42
N ASP A 54 -20.67 -8.01 4.43
CA ASP A 54 -22.09 -8.02 4.81
C ASP A 54 -22.90 -6.89 4.18
N MET A 55 -22.26 -5.98 3.43
CA MET A 55 -22.91 -4.83 2.80
C MET A 55 -23.45 -5.10 1.38
N GLY A 56 -23.63 -6.38 1.00
CA GLY A 56 -24.23 -6.81 -0.27
C GLY A 56 -23.28 -7.61 -1.18
N CYS A 57 -23.73 -7.90 -2.40
CA CYS A 57 -22.94 -8.60 -3.41
C CYS A 57 -21.68 -7.80 -3.76
N VAL A 58 -20.53 -8.47 -3.70
CA VAL A 58 -19.25 -7.93 -4.15
C VAL A 58 -19.06 -8.34 -5.59
N ASP A 59 -19.34 -7.44 -6.53
CA ASP A 59 -19.39 -7.81 -7.95
C ASP A 59 -18.00 -8.14 -8.53
N VAL A 60 -16.91 -7.64 -7.93
CA VAL A 60 -15.53 -8.09 -8.18
C VAL A 60 -14.58 -7.44 -7.17
N PRO A 61 -13.55 -8.14 -6.64
CA PRO A 61 -12.46 -7.49 -5.92
C PRO A 61 -11.77 -6.47 -6.83
N THR A 62 -11.51 -5.26 -6.34
CA THR A 62 -10.76 -4.29 -7.13
C THR A 62 -9.29 -4.66 -7.13
N TYR A 63 -8.73 -4.88 -8.32
CA TYR A 63 -7.32 -5.16 -8.53
C TYR A 63 -6.67 -3.97 -9.21
N ASN A 64 -5.92 -3.18 -8.45
CA ASN A 64 -5.09 -2.12 -9.01
C ASN A 64 -3.62 -2.52 -8.84
N ARG A 65 -3.05 -3.09 -9.90
CA ARG A 65 -1.63 -3.45 -9.96
C ARG A 65 -0.87 -2.38 -10.72
N PRO A 66 0.02 -1.63 -10.07
CA PRO A 66 0.92 -0.75 -10.80
C PRO A 66 1.88 -1.58 -11.63
N GLU A 67 2.33 -0.99 -12.73
CA GLU A 67 3.54 -1.44 -13.39
C GLU A 67 4.70 -1.36 -12.38
N CYS A 68 5.36 -2.48 -12.14
CA CYS A 68 6.54 -2.50 -11.30
C CYS A 68 7.62 -1.65 -11.98
N LYS A 69 7.96 -0.49 -11.42
CA LYS A 69 9.18 0.22 -11.79
C LYS A 69 10.35 -0.72 -11.54
N GLU A 70 11.26 -0.83 -12.50
CA GLU A 70 12.48 -1.59 -12.31
C GLU A 70 13.14 -1.15 -11.02
N CYS A 71 13.46 -2.10 -10.14
CA CYS A 71 14.28 -1.78 -8.97
C CYS A 71 15.57 -1.16 -9.50
N PRO A 72 16.02 -0.02 -8.94
CA PRO A 72 17.28 0.57 -9.35
C PRO A 72 18.35 -0.53 -9.28
N THR A 73 18.92 -0.91 -10.43
CA THR A 73 20.13 -1.72 -10.50
C THR A 73 21.31 -0.85 -10.09
N GLN A 74 21.21 -0.20 -8.93
CA GLN A 74 22.38 0.12 -8.16
C GLN A 74 22.90 -1.24 -7.73
N VAL A 75 24.04 -1.62 -8.30
CA VAL A 75 24.85 -2.71 -7.81
C VAL A 75 25.08 -2.44 -6.32
N PHE A 76 24.19 -2.93 -5.46
CA PHE A 76 24.55 -3.25 -4.10
C PHE A 76 25.57 -4.36 -4.26
N ASN A 77 26.83 -3.94 -4.42
CA ASN A 77 27.97 -4.75 -4.06
C ASN A 77 27.73 -5.11 -2.60
N ARG A 78 27.00 -6.20 -2.37
CA ARG A 78 27.02 -6.92 -1.10
C ARG A 78 28.46 -7.36 -0.91
N LYS A 79 29.30 -6.48 -0.37
CA LYS A 79 30.29 -6.97 0.58
C LYS A 79 29.46 -7.39 1.78
N SER A 80 29.23 -8.69 1.87
CA SER A 80 28.70 -9.30 3.08
C SER A 80 29.73 -9.08 4.18
N THR A 81 29.60 -7.99 4.92
CA THR A 81 30.20 -7.84 6.23
C THR A 81 29.11 -7.34 7.15
N ASP A 82 28.11 -8.19 7.36
CA ASP A 82 27.29 -8.13 8.55
C ASP A 82 27.65 -9.39 9.34
N THR A 83 28.74 -9.28 10.11
CA THR A 83 28.99 -10.19 11.23
C THR A 83 27.83 -9.98 12.19
N ALA A 84 26.88 -10.92 12.19
CA ALA A 84 25.93 -11.03 13.28
C ALA A 84 26.72 -11.20 14.59
N GLU A 85 26.69 -10.18 15.45
CA GLU A 85 27.05 -10.34 16.85
C GLU A 85 26.14 -11.42 17.46
N PRO A 86 26.70 -12.43 18.16
CA PRO A 86 25.89 -13.44 18.80
C PRO A 86 25.11 -12.79 19.95
N ILE A 87 23.79 -12.89 19.90
CA ILE A 87 22.92 -12.56 21.03
C ILE A 87 23.35 -13.46 22.19
N GLY A 88 23.86 -12.84 23.25
CA GLY A 88 24.58 -13.51 24.32
C GLY A 88 23.73 -14.46 25.19
N LYS A 89 24.46 -15.48 25.66
CA LYS A 89 24.22 -16.49 26.71
C LYS A 89 23.32 -17.67 26.36
#